data_AF-A0A396I4N4-F1
#
_entry.id   AF-A0A396I4N4-F1
#
_cell.length_a   1.000
_cell.length_b   1.000
_cell.length_c   1.000
_cell.angle_alpha   90.00
_cell.angle_beta   90.00
_cell.angle_gamma   90.00
#
_symmetry.space_group_name_H-M   'P 1'
#
loop_
_entity.id
_entity.type
_entity.pdbx_description
1 polymer ?
#
loop_
_entity_poly.entity_id
_entity_poly.type
_entity_poly.pdbx_seq_one_letter_code
_entity_poly.pdbx_strand_id
1 'polypeptide(L)' 'MVALYRSYLVLNDPGRLLSVHIMHTALVAGWAGSMALYELAVFDPSDPVLDPMWRQGMFVIPFMTRLE' A
#
# COMPACT_ATOMS: atom_id res chain seq x y z
N MET A 1 -26.38 -4.34 -22.45
CA MET A 1 -24.95 -4.47 -22.11
C MET A 1 -24.38 -3.08 -21.87
N VAL A 2 -24.36 -2.60 -20.63
CA VAL A 2 -23.59 -1.39 -20.30
C VAL A 2 -22.13 -1.82 -20.19
N ALA A 3 -21.24 -1.16 -20.94
CA ALA A 3 -19.91 -1.65 -21.24
C ALA A 3 -18.97 -1.68 -20.01
N LEU A 4 -18.26 -2.80 -19.82
CA LEU A 4 -17.27 -3.07 -18.76
C LEU A 4 -16.13 -2.03 -18.65
N TYR A 5 -15.95 -1.19 -19.67
CA TYR A 5 -14.86 -0.21 -19.77
C TYR A 5 -15.32 1.25 -19.71
N ARG A 6 -16.61 1.55 -19.53
CA ARG A 6 -17.11 2.94 -19.47
C ARG A 6 -17.44 3.35 -18.03
N SER A 7 -16.66 4.29 -17.50
CA SER A 7 -16.79 4.86 -16.15
C SER A 7 -17.73 6.07 -16.05
N TYR A 8 -18.48 6.40 -17.12
CA TYR A 8 -19.29 7.63 -17.22
C TYR A 8 -20.35 7.77 -16.12
N LEU A 9 -20.80 6.65 -15.54
CA LEU A 9 -21.74 6.61 -14.40
C LEU A 9 -21.13 7.16 -13.10
N VAL A 10 -19.83 6.97 -12.89
CA VAL A 10 -19.14 7.47 -11.68
C VAL A 10 -18.68 8.91 -11.88
N LEU A 11 -18.30 9.30 -13.11
CA LEU A 11 -17.80 10.65 -13.39
C LEU A 11 -18.85 11.77 -13.19
N ASN A 12 -20.13 11.47 -13.40
CA ASN A 12 -21.22 12.44 -13.25
C ASN A 12 -21.98 12.31 -11.91
N ASP A 13 -21.54 11.42 -11.02
CA ASP A 13 -22.11 11.24 -9.69
C ASP A 13 -21.02 11.51 -8.65
N PRO A 14 -20.96 12.74 -8.08
CA PRO A 14 -19.90 13.11 -7.14
C PRO A 14 -19.93 12.26 -5.86
N GLY A 15 -21.09 11.74 -5.46
CA GLY A 15 -21.21 10.85 -4.30
C GLY A 15 -20.55 9.49 -4.55
N ARG A 16 -20.82 8.88 -5.71
CA ARG A 16 -20.14 7.64 -6.12
C ARG A 16 -18.66 7.85 -6.38
N LEU A 17 -18.30 8.99 -6.97
CA LEU A 17 -16.90 9.35 -7.18
C LEU A 17 -16.15 9.43 -5.85
N LEU A 18 -16.71 10.10 -4.83
CA LEU A 18 -16.10 10.14 -3.50
C LEU A 18 -16.01 8.75 -2.88
N SER A 19 -17.07 7.94 -2.99
CA SER A 19 -17.08 6.58 -2.45
C SER A 19 -15.97 5.70 -3.03
N VAL A 20 -15.70 5.76 -4.34
CA VAL A 20 -14.61 4.98 -4.93
C VAL A 20 -13.24 5.48 -4.50
N HIS A 21 -13.07 6.79 -4.29
CA HIS A 21 -11.83 7.35 -3.76
C HIS A 21 -11.60 6.89 -2.32
N ILE A 22 -12.63 6.94 -1.46
CA ILE A 22 -12.54 6.44 -0.07
C ILE A 22 -12.20 4.95 -0.07
N MET A 23 -12.87 4.14 -0.90
CA MET A 23 -12.58 2.72 -1.03
C MET A 23 -11.13 2.48 -1.48
N HIS A 24 -10.67 3.22 -2.50
CA HIS A 24 -9.29 3.12 -2.97
C HIS A 24 -8.28 3.50 -1.88
N THR A 25 -8.51 4.61 -1.17
CA THR A 25 -7.66 5.05 -0.06
C THR A 25 -7.63 4.01 1.05
N ALA A 26 -8.78 3.41 1.41
CA ALA A 26 -8.85 2.36 2.41
C ALA A 26 -8.07 1.10 1.99
N LEU A 27 -8.16 0.70 0.72
CA LEU A 27 -7.40 -0.43 0.17
C LEU A 27 -5.90 -0.16 0.19
N VAL A 28 -5.45 1.02 -0.22
CA VAL A 28 -4.03 1.41 -0.20
C VAL A 28 -3.50 1.48 1.22
N ALA A 29 -4.26 2.06 2.15
CA ALA A 29 -3.89 2.12 3.57
C ALA A 29 -3.81 0.71 4.20
N GLY A 30 -4.78 -0.15 3.88
CA GLY A 30 -4.79 -1.55 4.29
C GLY A 30 -3.57 -2.30 3.78
N TRP A 31 -3.24 -2.16 2.50
CA TRP A 31 -2.02 -2.75 1.92
C TRP A 31 -0.75 -2.26 2.61
N ALA A 32 -0.61 -0.95 2.84
CA ALA A 32 0.57 -0.39 3.48
C ALA A 32 0.77 -0.95 4.90
N GLY A 33 -0.31 -1.01 5.69
CA GLY A 33 -0.27 -1.59 7.04
C GLY A 33 0.01 -3.08 7.03
N SER A 34 -0.65 -3.85 6.16
CA SER A 34 -0.40 -5.29 6.04
C SER A 34 1.02 -5.62 5.60
N MET A 35 1.59 -4.86 4.65
CA MET A 35 2.97 -5.05 4.21
C MET A 35 3.97 -4.68 5.30
N ALA A 36 3.75 -3.57 6.03
CA ALA A 36 4.60 -3.21 7.16
C ALA A 36 4.59 -4.29 8.27
N LEU A 37 3.40 -4.81 8.62
CA LEU A 37 3.28 -5.90 9.59
C LEU A 37 3.92 -7.20 9.10
N TYR A 38 3.78 -7.51 7.81
CA TYR A 38 4.44 -8.68 7.21
C TYR A 38 5.97 -8.55 7.29
N GLU A 39 6.52 -7.42 6.83
CA GLU A 39 7.96 -7.18 6.88
C GLU A 39 8.49 -7.22 8.32
N LEU A 40 7.80 -6.60 9.28
CA LEU A 40 8.19 -6.69 10.70
C LEU A 40 8.18 -8.12 11.24
N ALA A 41 7.31 -9.00 10.73
CA ALA A 41 7.22 -10.38 11.18
C ALA A 41 8.37 -11.27 10.63
N VAL A 42 8.99 -10.88 9.51
CA VAL A 42 10.05 -11.68 8.85
C VAL A 42 11.44 -11.02 8.85
N PHE A 43 11.52 -9.73 9.14
CA PHE A 43 12.77 -8.97 9.17
C PHE A 43 13.69 -9.45 10.29
N ASP A 44 14.94 -9.75 9.94
CA ASP A 44 16.00 -10.07 10.90
C ASP A 44 16.91 -8.85 11.14
N PRO A 45 16.84 -8.20 12.31
CA PRO A 45 17.68 -7.05 12.61
C PRO A 45 19.09 -7.42 13.11
N SER A 46 19.46 -8.70 13.18
CA SER A 46 20.64 -9.17 13.92
C SER A 46 21.99 -8.69 13.36
N ASP A 47 22.12 -8.56 12.03
CA ASP A 47 23.36 -8.11 11.37
C ASP A 47 23.10 -7.02 10.32
N PRO A 48 23.04 -5.73 10.75
CA PRO A 48 22.77 -4.63 9.82
C PRO A 48 23.94 -4.31 8.88
N VAL A 49 25.13 -4.87 9.08
CA VAL A 49 26.31 -4.60 8.24
C VAL A 49 26.35 -5.56 7.05
N LEU A 50 26.18 -6.86 7.29
CA LEU A 50 26.27 -7.89 6.24
C LEU A 50 24.91 -8.32 5.71
N ASP A 51 23.84 -8.13 6.47
CA ASP A 51 22.46 -8.43 6.08
C ASP A 51 21.48 -7.26 6.32
N PRO A 52 21.72 -6.09 5.72
CA PRO A 52 20.81 -4.96 5.81
C PRO A 52 19.48 -5.23 5.08
N MET A 53 18.48 -4.40 5.38
CA MET A 53 17.09 -4.48 4.89
C MET A 53 16.94 -4.75 3.38
N TRP A 54 17.81 -4.16 2.54
CA TRP A 54 17.75 -4.33 1.08
C TRP A 54 18.22 -5.71 0.59
N ARG A 55 18.97 -6.47 1.41
CA ARG A 55 19.34 -7.87 1.13
C ARG A 55 18.23 -8.84 1.48
N GLN A 56 17.41 -8.50 2.48
CA GLN A 56 16.28 -9.31 2.92
C GLN A 56 14.99 -9.06 2.11
N GLY A 57 15.02 -8.17 1.12
CA GLY A 57 13.86 -7.88 0.27
C GLY A 57 12.80 -7.00 0.94
N MET A 58 13.17 -6.25 2.00
CA MET A 58 12.26 -5.30 2.64
C MET A 58 11.97 -4.12 1.70
N PHE A 59 10.69 -3.80 1.52
CA PHE A 59 10.21 -2.73 0.66
C PHE A 59 9.68 -1.54 1.43
N VAL A 60 8.81 -1.73 2.43
CA VAL A 60 8.12 -0.63 3.14
C VAL A 60 8.93 -0.05 4.29
N ILE A 61 9.62 -0.88 5.09
CA ILE A 61 10.41 -0.41 6.24
C ILE A 61 11.49 0.63 5.82
N PRO A 62 12.20 0.52 4.68
CA PRO A 62 13.12 1.57 4.23
C PRO A 62 12.47 2.96 4.03
N PHE A 63 11.19 3.03 3.68
CA PHE A 63 10.48 4.30 3.58
C PHE A 63 10.12 4.87 4.94
N MET A 64 9.82 4.01 5.92
CA MET A 64 9.56 4.43 7.29
C MET A 64 10.84 4.98 7.93
N THR A 65 11.96 4.25 7.85
CA THR A 65 13.25 4.68 8.44
C THR A 65 13.84 5.95 7.84
N ARG A 66 13.31 6.41 6.69
CA ARG A 66 13.69 7.70 6.09
C ARG A 66 13.10 8.90 6.83
N LEU A 67 11.95 8.73 7.47
CA LEU A 67 11.16 9.81 8.07
C LEU A 67 11.34 9.91 9.58
N GLU A 68 11.96 8.90 10.19
CA GLU A 68 12.35 8.85 11.62
C GLU A 68 13.74 9.45 11.84
#